data_AF-A0A497A6R9-F1
#
_entry.id   AF-A0A497A6R9-F1
#
_cell.length_a   1.000
_cell.length_b   1.000
_cell.length_c   1.000
_cell.angle_alpha   90.00
_cell.angle_beta   90.00
_cell.angle_gamma   90.00
#
_symmetry.space_group_name_H-M   'P 1'
#
loop_
_entity.id
_entity.type
_entity.pdbx_description
1 polymer ?
#
loop_
_entity_poly.entity_id
_entity_poly.type
_entity_poly.pdbx_seq_one_letter_code
_entity_poly.pdbx_strand_id
1 'polypeptide(L)'
;MATGGMEWAFPTAEHGLNEYRPWQYELLWNGVRVWHTDDRTGLTGEVTIYLDGGRSYFTLIPRITNPTNEAQPYQFWANAMLTLYDYNAPSPDLTFILPDDAVTIHSTGDGSLPGPGGQMGWPVHNGRDFSHYSEWHQYMGVFANPAQADFVGAYDLGADQGMVRVFPHAIATGVKIFCLGDLPSELWTDDSGRYFELWGGLTPTFWDYRTLEPGASVAWSERWYPVSGIGGYNWANEEAAIRLVPSGERAEVAVATTRSLNGTVVLRRGGVEVQRWEAFITPGQPFRATGGPAPGGGDWGVQVLEGGAVIAQMGP
;
A
#
# COMPACT_ATOMS: atom_id res chain seq x y z
N MET A 1 10.75 -15.58 10.11
CA MET A 1 9.44 -15.52 9.44
C MET A 1 8.43 -15.06 10.46
N ALA A 2 7.95 -13.83 10.32
CA ALA A 2 6.75 -13.39 11.03
C ALA A 2 5.52 -14.10 10.46
N THR A 3 4.61 -14.53 11.33
CA THR A 3 3.40 -15.27 11.01
C THR A 3 2.19 -14.35 11.20
N GLY A 4 1.98 -13.45 10.23
CA GLY A 4 0.86 -12.49 10.22
C GLY A 4 1.13 -11.14 10.90
N GLY A 5 0.24 -10.18 10.67
CA GLY A 5 0.35 -8.82 11.19
C GLY A 5 1.24 -7.91 10.34
N MET A 6 1.99 -7.02 11.00
CA MET A 6 2.96 -6.14 10.37
C MET A 6 4.33 -6.34 11.01
N GLU A 7 5.29 -6.80 10.21
CA GLU A 7 6.69 -7.01 10.60
C GLU A 7 7.53 -5.76 10.25
N TRP A 8 8.53 -5.43 11.08
CA TRP A 8 9.49 -4.36 10.79
C TRP A 8 10.90 -4.94 10.64
N ALA A 9 11.31 -5.16 9.40
CA ALA A 9 12.64 -5.65 9.06
C ALA A 9 13.67 -4.54 9.26
N PHE A 10 14.59 -4.77 10.21
CA PHE A 10 15.65 -3.84 10.59
C PHE A 10 16.81 -4.61 11.28
N PRO A 11 18.10 -4.25 11.05
CA PRO A 11 18.61 -3.21 10.14
C PRO A 11 18.93 -3.74 8.73
N THR A 12 18.45 -4.92 8.36
CA THR A 12 18.67 -5.56 7.05
C THR A 12 17.38 -5.71 6.26
N ALA A 13 17.50 -6.03 4.97
CA ALA A 13 16.39 -6.51 4.15
C ALA A 13 15.76 -7.79 4.73
N GLU A 14 14.57 -8.11 4.19
CA GLU A 14 13.89 -9.42 4.26
C GLU A 14 13.82 -10.05 5.66
N HIS A 15 12.66 -9.86 6.32
CA HIS A 15 12.35 -10.28 7.68
C HIS A 15 13.23 -9.68 8.79
N GLY A 16 14.38 -9.08 8.47
CA GLY A 16 15.25 -8.42 9.45
C GLY A 16 16.01 -9.43 10.31
N LEU A 17 16.50 -8.96 11.48
CA LEU A 17 17.21 -9.79 12.46
C LEU A 17 16.72 -9.58 13.90
N ASN A 18 15.71 -8.72 14.07
CA ASN A 18 15.27 -8.21 15.37
C ASN A 18 13.77 -8.42 15.63
N GLU A 19 13.04 -8.95 14.66
CA GLU A 19 11.60 -9.19 14.69
C GLU A 19 11.17 -10.19 15.79
N TYR A 20 12.03 -11.16 16.11
CA TYR A 20 11.76 -12.17 17.15
C TYR A 20 12.17 -11.71 18.57
N ARG A 21 12.82 -10.55 18.69
CA ARG A 21 13.35 -10.05 19.97
C ARG A 21 12.27 -9.31 20.76
N PRO A 22 12.41 -9.18 22.10
CA PRO A 22 11.55 -8.30 22.87
C PRO A 22 11.89 -6.83 22.58
N TRP A 23 10.92 -6.07 22.07
CA TRP A 23 11.05 -4.63 21.88
C TRP A 23 10.60 -3.89 23.13
N GLN A 24 11.23 -2.75 23.41
CA GLN A 24 10.75 -1.83 24.43
C GLN A 24 9.48 -1.14 23.92
N TYR A 25 8.62 -0.72 24.83
CA TYR A 25 7.40 0.00 24.45
C TYR A 25 6.98 1.06 25.46
N GLU A 26 6.23 2.03 24.97
CA GLU A 26 5.59 3.11 25.72
C GLU A 26 4.12 3.20 25.25
N LEU A 27 3.18 3.13 26.19
CA LEU A 27 1.77 3.36 25.90
C LEU A 27 1.52 4.87 25.78
N LEU A 28 0.93 5.27 24.66
CA LEU A 28 0.46 6.62 24.41
C LEU A 28 -1.05 6.68 24.64
N TRP A 29 -1.61 7.88 24.79
CA TRP A 29 -3.04 8.03 25.05
C TRP A 29 -3.94 7.46 23.92
N ASN A 30 -3.44 7.40 22.68
CA ASN A 30 -4.13 6.84 21.50
C ASN A 30 -3.25 5.90 20.67
N GLY A 31 -2.24 5.28 21.27
CA GLY A 31 -1.27 4.51 20.50
C GLY A 31 -0.20 3.82 21.32
N VAL A 32 0.82 3.34 20.63
CA VAL A 32 1.99 2.71 21.22
C VAL A 32 3.23 3.15 20.45
N ARG A 33 4.30 3.44 21.17
CA ARG A 33 5.65 3.54 20.61
C ARG A 33 6.39 2.26 20.99
N VAL A 34 7.07 1.64 20.03
CA VAL A 34 7.96 0.51 20.25
C VAL A 34 9.34 0.80 19.70
N TRP A 35 10.40 0.31 20.34
CA TRP A 35 11.76 0.49 19.84
C TRP A 35 12.71 -0.63 20.24
N HIS A 36 13.76 -0.79 19.44
CA HIS A 36 14.87 -1.69 19.69
C HIS A 36 16.18 -1.07 19.18
N THR A 37 17.26 -1.27 19.93
CA THR A 37 18.62 -0.94 19.48
C THR A 37 19.26 -2.23 19.00
N ASP A 38 19.63 -2.27 17.72
CA ASP A 38 20.29 -3.41 17.12
C ASP A 38 21.69 -3.61 17.70
N ASP A 39 21.97 -4.78 18.27
CA ASP A 39 23.24 -5.06 18.95
C ASP A 39 24.47 -5.03 18.03
N ARG A 40 24.28 -5.15 16.70
CA ARG A 40 25.37 -5.28 15.74
C ARG A 40 25.82 -3.92 15.22
N THR A 41 24.86 -3.08 14.87
CA THR A 41 25.07 -1.75 14.27
C THR A 41 25.00 -0.64 15.31
N GLY A 42 24.37 -0.89 16.46
CA GLY A 42 24.08 0.14 17.47
C GLY A 42 22.99 1.12 17.05
N LEU A 43 22.36 0.93 15.89
CA LEU A 43 21.25 1.76 15.42
C LEU A 43 19.98 1.47 16.22
N THR A 44 19.19 2.51 16.50
CA THR A 44 17.87 2.36 17.11
C THR A 44 16.78 2.49 16.05
N GLY A 45 15.98 1.44 15.91
CA GLY A 45 14.72 1.46 15.16
C GLY A 45 13.55 1.67 16.13
N GLU A 46 12.75 2.69 15.86
CA GLU A 46 11.52 3.01 16.59
C GLU A 46 10.34 3.01 15.61
N VAL A 47 9.20 2.51 16.06
CA VAL A 47 7.93 2.61 15.34
C VAL A 47 6.87 3.13 16.31
N THR A 48 6.21 4.22 15.94
CA THR A 48 5.03 4.72 16.66
C THR A 48 3.78 4.41 15.86
N ILE A 49 2.81 3.73 16.48
CA ILE A 49 1.47 3.48 15.94
C ILE A 49 0.47 4.30 16.73
N TYR A 50 -0.42 5.03 16.06
CA TYR A 50 -1.55 5.65 16.76
C TYR A 50 -2.82 5.64 15.93
N LEU A 51 -3.95 5.71 16.63
CA LEU A 51 -5.29 5.81 16.07
C LEU A 51 -5.70 7.27 16.01
N ASP A 52 -6.24 7.69 14.87
CA ASP A 52 -6.84 9.01 14.70
C ASP A 52 -8.34 8.91 14.96
N GLY A 53 -8.82 9.45 16.09
CA GLY A 53 -10.21 9.27 16.53
C GLY A 53 -11.27 9.82 15.56
N GLY A 54 -10.88 10.69 14.62
CA GLY A 54 -11.78 11.21 13.59
C GLY A 54 -11.71 10.48 12.26
N ARG A 55 -10.81 9.49 12.12
CA ARG A 55 -10.50 8.87 10.84
C ARG A 55 -10.37 7.35 10.91
N SER A 56 -10.74 6.68 9.82
CA SER A 56 -10.64 5.23 9.67
C SER A 56 -9.26 4.80 9.14
N TYR A 57 -8.18 5.35 9.70
CA TYR A 57 -6.83 4.86 9.49
C TYR A 57 -6.11 4.70 10.82
N PHE A 58 -5.04 3.90 10.81
CA PHE A 58 -3.96 4.09 11.77
C PHE A 58 -2.78 4.76 11.07
N THR A 59 -2.01 5.51 11.85
CA THR A 59 -0.74 6.09 11.40
C THR A 59 0.42 5.28 11.94
N LEU A 60 1.39 5.00 11.07
CA LEU A 60 2.67 4.39 11.40
C LEU A 60 3.77 5.45 11.20
N ILE A 61 4.61 5.66 12.21
CA ILE A 61 5.78 6.55 12.14
C ILE A 61 7.03 5.75 12.46
N PRO A 62 7.74 5.24 11.44
CA PRO A 62 9.09 4.73 11.61
C PRO A 62 10.08 5.87 11.90
N ARG A 63 11.03 5.61 12.79
CA ARG A 63 12.19 6.46 13.06
C ARG A 63 13.43 5.61 13.24
N ILE A 64 14.49 5.92 12.49
CA ILE A 64 15.78 5.26 12.63
C ILE A 64 16.79 6.32 13.08
N THR A 65 17.53 6.03 14.15
CA THR A 65 18.52 6.94 14.75
C THR A 65 19.85 6.23 14.87
N ASN A 66 20.94 6.95 14.56
CA ASN A 66 22.30 6.48 14.79
C ASN A 66 22.91 7.15 16.03
N PRO A 67 22.85 6.53 17.22
CA PRO A 67 23.46 7.07 18.43
C PRO A 67 24.97 6.78 18.50
N THR A 68 25.54 6.05 17.53
CA THR A 68 26.95 5.66 17.53
C THR A 68 27.84 6.79 16.99
N ASN A 69 29.15 6.59 17.10
CA ASN A 69 30.16 7.54 16.59
C ASN A 69 30.63 7.20 15.16
N GLU A 70 30.04 6.19 14.52
CA GLU A 70 30.41 5.74 13.16
C GLU A 70 29.19 5.75 12.23
N ALA A 71 29.42 5.98 10.94
CA ALA A 71 28.37 5.86 9.94
C ALA A 71 27.95 4.39 9.79
N GLN A 72 26.65 4.12 9.79
CA GLN A 72 26.12 2.74 9.74
C GLN A 72 25.24 2.53 8.50
N PRO A 73 25.50 1.49 7.70
CA PRO A 73 24.57 1.09 6.65
C PRO A 73 23.37 0.34 7.25
N TYR A 74 22.18 0.58 6.71
CA TYR A 74 20.96 -0.08 7.16
C TYR A 74 19.89 -0.13 6.06
N GLN A 75 18.90 -0.96 6.32
CA GLN A 75 17.60 -0.97 5.68
C GLN A 75 16.51 -0.92 6.76
N PHE A 76 15.36 -0.39 6.37
CA PHE A 76 14.12 -0.50 7.13
C PHE A 76 12.98 -0.78 6.18
N TRP A 77 12.21 -1.82 6.47
CA TRP A 77 10.99 -2.15 5.76
C TRP A 77 9.88 -2.55 6.72
N ALA A 78 8.66 -2.06 6.51
CA ALA A 78 7.45 -2.57 7.12
C ALA A 78 6.79 -3.57 6.16
N ASN A 79 6.41 -4.76 6.63
CA ASN A 79 5.79 -5.83 5.85
C ASN A 79 4.42 -6.16 6.42
N ALA A 80 3.34 -5.79 5.72
CA ALA A 80 1.98 -6.16 6.11
C ALA A 80 1.58 -7.48 5.42
N MET A 81 1.15 -8.46 6.22
CA MET A 81 0.66 -9.75 5.75
C MET A 81 -0.86 -9.72 5.74
N LEU A 82 -1.48 -9.83 4.56
CA LEU A 82 -2.89 -9.53 4.34
C LEU A 82 -3.60 -10.69 3.61
N THR A 83 -4.88 -10.92 3.97
CA THR A 83 -5.77 -11.86 3.27
C THR A 83 -6.88 -11.14 2.53
N LEU A 84 -7.50 -10.12 3.16
CA LEU A 84 -8.65 -9.35 2.67
C LEU A 84 -9.92 -10.18 2.39
N TYR A 85 -9.95 -11.43 2.86
CA TYR A 85 -11.07 -12.34 2.70
C TYR A 85 -11.35 -13.09 4.01
N ASP A 86 -12.59 -13.52 4.22
CA ASP A 86 -13.05 -14.12 5.49
C ASP A 86 -12.50 -15.53 5.74
N TYR A 87 -12.10 -16.20 4.67
CA TYR A 87 -11.26 -17.39 4.76
C TYR A 87 -9.83 -16.88 4.88
N ASN A 88 -9.04 -17.42 5.83
CA ASN A 88 -7.67 -17.01 6.15
C ASN A 88 -6.67 -17.22 4.97
N ALA A 89 -7.00 -16.74 3.78
CA ALA A 89 -6.33 -16.91 2.49
C ALA A 89 -6.87 -15.84 1.51
N PRO A 90 -6.02 -15.24 0.67
CA PRO A 90 -6.48 -14.40 -0.43
C PRO A 90 -7.43 -15.14 -1.37
N SER A 91 -8.48 -14.46 -1.86
CA SER A 91 -9.39 -15.04 -2.84
C SER A 91 -8.87 -14.84 -4.28
N PRO A 92 -9.40 -15.57 -5.28
CA PRO A 92 -9.10 -15.33 -6.70
C PRO A 92 -9.50 -13.95 -7.21
N ASP A 93 -10.40 -13.24 -6.50
CA ASP A 93 -10.92 -11.91 -6.84
C ASP A 93 -10.06 -10.77 -6.28
N LEU A 94 -8.97 -11.10 -5.57
CA LEU A 94 -8.00 -10.12 -5.10
C LEU A 94 -7.24 -9.48 -6.27
N THR A 95 -7.19 -8.14 -6.25
CA THR A 95 -6.40 -7.32 -7.17
C THR A 95 -5.42 -6.43 -6.42
N PHE A 96 -4.24 -6.23 -6.98
CA PHE A 96 -3.19 -5.33 -6.49
C PHE A 96 -3.31 -3.97 -7.16
N ILE A 97 -3.29 -2.91 -6.34
CA ILE A 97 -3.29 -1.52 -6.81
C ILE A 97 -1.89 -0.98 -6.61
N LEU A 98 -1.08 -1.09 -7.67
CA LEU A 98 0.27 -0.54 -7.76
C LEU A 98 0.33 0.45 -8.94
N PRO A 99 0.38 1.76 -8.70
CA PRO A 99 0.45 2.78 -9.74
C PRO A 99 1.87 2.92 -10.31
N ASP A 100 2.30 1.89 -11.03
CA ASP A 100 3.57 1.83 -11.75
C ASP A 100 3.32 1.24 -13.16
N ASP A 101 4.24 1.45 -14.09
CA ASP A 101 4.17 0.87 -15.45
C ASP A 101 5.14 -0.31 -15.64
N ALA A 102 6.06 -0.50 -14.70
CA ALA A 102 6.99 -1.61 -14.65
C ALA A 102 7.33 -1.99 -13.20
N VAL A 103 7.78 -3.23 -13.02
CA VAL A 103 8.28 -3.72 -11.75
C VAL A 103 9.59 -4.47 -11.95
N THR A 104 10.41 -4.52 -10.90
CA THR A 104 11.62 -5.34 -10.87
C THR A 104 11.33 -6.65 -10.15
N ILE A 105 11.63 -7.79 -10.78
CA ILE A 105 11.47 -9.12 -10.17
C ILE A 105 12.50 -9.28 -9.05
N HIS A 106 12.06 -9.49 -7.81
CA HIS A 106 12.91 -9.84 -6.68
C HIS A 106 13.25 -11.34 -6.68
N SER A 107 12.22 -12.16 -6.80
CA SER A 107 12.28 -13.60 -6.75
C SER A 107 11.08 -14.16 -7.52
N THR A 108 11.23 -15.33 -8.15
CA THR A 108 10.13 -16.00 -8.84
C THR A 108 10.39 -17.50 -8.96
N GLY A 109 9.35 -18.30 -8.84
CA GLY A 109 9.32 -19.70 -9.24
C GLY A 109 8.93 -19.90 -10.71
N ASP A 110 8.35 -18.87 -11.34
CA ASP A 110 7.87 -18.89 -12.72
C ASP A 110 9.02 -18.68 -13.71
N GLY A 111 9.46 -19.78 -14.33
CA GLY A 111 10.56 -19.78 -15.30
C GLY A 111 10.26 -19.07 -16.63
N SER A 112 9.02 -18.60 -16.86
CA SER A 112 8.68 -17.78 -18.03
C SER A 112 8.94 -16.28 -17.82
N LEU A 113 9.21 -15.87 -16.58
CA LEU A 113 9.47 -14.49 -16.21
C LEU A 113 10.97 -14.16 -16.18
N PRO A 114 11.34 -12.87 -16.25
CA PRO A 114 12.71 -12.45 -15.98
C PRO A 114 13.18 -12.94 -14.59
N GLY A 115 14.47 -13.28 -14.48
CA GLY A 115 15.06 -13.65 -13.19
C GLY A 115 15.21 -12.44 -12.24
N PRO A 116 15.68 -12.67 -11.00
CA PRO A 116 15.97 -11.62 -10.02
C PRO A 116 16.76 -10.44 -10.62
N GLY A 117 16.26 -9.22 -10.41
CA GLY A 117 16.78 -7.97 -10.98
C GLY A 117 16.26 -7.64 -12.40
N GLY A 118 15.55 -8.56 -13.04
CA GLY A 118 14.92 -8.35 -14.34
C GLY A 118 13.68 -7.46 -14.27
N GLN A 119 13.42 -6.73 -15.35
CA GLN A 119 12.26 -5.83 -15.48
C GLN A 119 11.07 -6.55 -16.11
N MET A 120 9.88 -6.32 -15.57
CA MET A 120 8.61 -6.81 -16.07
C MET A 120 7.64 -5.63 -16.26
N GLY A 121 7.04 -5.50 -17.43
CA GLY A 121 5.95 -4.52 -17.63
C GLY A 121 4.79 -4.81 -16.67
N TRP A 122 4.16 -3.77 -16.13
CA TRP A 122 3.12 -3.89 -15.11
C TRP A 122 1.86 -3.12 -15.51
N PRO A 123 0.65 -3.64 -15.20
CA PRO A 123 0.39 -4.96 -14.60
C PRO A 123 0.37 -6.11 -15.61
N VAL A 124 0.34 -5.81 -16.91
CA VAL A 124 0.24 -6.84 -17.96
C VAL A 124 1.62 -7.16 -18.55
N HIS A 125 2.02 -8.43 -18.48
CA HIS A 125 3.25 -8.93 -19.10
C HIS A 125 2.97 -10.19 -19.92
N ASN A 126 3.39 -10.20 -21.18
CA ASN A 126 3.17 -11.33 -22.11
C ASN A 126 1.70 -11.81 -22.18
N GLY A 127 0.74 -10.87 -22.06
CA GLY A 127 -0.69 -11.15 -22.11
C GLY A 127 -1.30 -11.68 -20.80
N ARG A 128 -0.52 -11.75 -19.72
CA ARG A 128 -0.95 -12.15 -18.38
C ARG A 128 -1.07 -10.91 -17.50
N ASP A 129 -2.12 -10.80 -16.71
CA ASP A 129 -2.39 -9.64 -15.85
C ASP A 129 -2.05 -9.96 -14.39
N PHE A 130 -0.86 -9.50 -13.97
CA PHE A 130 -0.34 -9.72 -12.63
C PHE A 130 -0.94 -8.80 -11.58
N SER A 131 -1.83 -7.87 -11.94
CA SER A 131 -2.65 -7.20 -10.92
C SER A 131 -3.60 -8.19 -10.24
N HIS A 132 -3.99 -9.28 -10.89
CA HIS A 132 -4.88 -10.29 -10.30
C HIS A 132 -4.09 -11.35 -9.53
N TYR A 133 -4.42 -11.58 -8.26
CA TYR A 133 -3.78 -12.63 -7.43
C TYR A 133 -3.87 -14.02 -8.07
N SER A 134 -4.96 -14.30 -8.79
CA SER A 134 -5.16 -15.57 -9.49
C SER A 134 -4.11 -15.89 -10.55
N GLU A 135 -3.32 -14.91 -11.01
CA GLU A 135 -2.20 -15.07 -11.94
C GLU A 135 -0.89 -15.49 -11.24
N TRP A 136 -0.81 -15.37 -9.91
CA TRP A 136 0.39 -15.65 -9.11
C TRP A 136 0.47 -17.14 -8.73
N HIS A 137 0.65 -18.00 -9.73
CA HIS A 137 0.62 -19.45 -9.55
C HIS A 137 1.81 -20.02 -8.75
N GLN A 138 3.00 -19.42 -8.90
CA GLN A 138 4.21 -19.78 -8.17
C GLN A 138 4.67 -18.60 -7.33
N TYR A 139 5.52 -18.86 -6.33
CA TYR A 139 6.01 -17.75 -5.49
C TYR A 139 6.63 -16.66 -6.36
N MET A 140 6.34 -15.40 -6.05
CA MET A 140 6.92 -14.28 -6.75
C MET A 140 6.94 -13.05 -5.86
N GLY A 141 8.01 -12.28 -5.97
CA GLY A 141 8.16 -10.96 -5.36
C GLY A 141 8.53 -9.93 -6.41
N VAL A 142 7.89 -8.77 -6.37
CA VAL A 142 8.17 -7.66 -7.29
C VAL A 142 8.34 -6.35 -6.52
N PHE A 143 9.26 -5.50 -6.97
CA PHE A 143 9.45 -4.14 -6.45
C PHE A 143 8.93 -3.10 -7.43
N ALA A 144 8.30 -2.06 -6.90
CA ALA A 144 8.25 -0.75 -7.56
C ALA A 144 9.60 -0.06 -7.29
N ASN A 145 10.38 0.22 -8.34
CA ASN A 145 11.81 0.51 -8.19
C ASN A 145 12.23 1.80 -8.93
N PRO A 146 12.17 2.97 -8.27
CA PRO A 146 11.49 3.25 -7.00
C PRO A 146 10.00 3.53 -7.19
N ALA A 147 9.21 3.36 -6.13
CA ALA A 147 7.80 3.75 -6.14
C ALA A 147 7.63 5.24 -6.47
N GLN A 148 6.77 5.55 -7.44
CA GLN A 148 6.51 6.93 -7.90
C GLN A 148 5.21 7.54 -7.37
N ALA A 149 4.32 6.71 -6.84
CA ALA A 149 3.04 7.15 -6.27
C ALA A 149 3.10 7.17 -4.75
N ASP A 150 2.33 8.09 -4.15
CA ASP A 150 2.17 8.20 -2.70
C ASP A 150 1.21 7.15 -2.11
N PHE A 151 0.80 6.14 -2.89
CA PHE A 151 -0.06 5.06 -2.41
C PHE A 151 0.19 3.73 -3.12
N VAL A 152 -0.14 2.65 -2.41
CA VAL A 152 -0.24 1.28 -2.93
C VAL A 152 -1.32 0.54 -2.13
N GLY A 153 -1.86 -0.54 -2.65
CA GLY A 153 -2.62 -1.46 -1.83
C GLY A 153 -3.20 -2.63 -2.60
N ALA A 154 -4.31 -3.16 -2.11
CA ALA A 154 -5.00 -4.28 -2.71
C ALA A 154 -6.50 -4.23 -2.39
N TYR A 155 -7.31 -4.88 -3.22
CA TYR A 155 -8.76 -4.95 -3.08
C TYR A 155 -9.29 -6.31 -3.50
N ASP A 156 -10.07 -6.94 -2.63
CA ASP A 156 -10.80 -8.16 -2.90
C ASP A 156 -12.23 -7.82 -3.32
N LEU A 157 -12.57 -8.12 -4.58
CA LEU A 157 -13.92 -7.83 -5.10
C LEU A 157 -14.97 -8.75 -4.49
N GLY A 158 -14.62 -10.00 -4.17
CA GLY A 158 -15.52 -11.00 -3.60
C GLY A 158 -16.02 -10.63 -2.21
N ALA A 159 -15.12 -10.11 -1.35
CA ALA A 159 -15.48 -9.54 -0.04
C ALA A 159 -15.82 -8.04 -0.08
N ASP A 160 -15.65 -7.38 -1.23
CA ASP A 160 -15.84 -5.93 -1.43
C ASP A 160 -15.09 -5.08 -0.39
N GLN A 161 -13.83 -5.46 -0.11
CA GLN A 161 -12.95 -4.79 0.85
C GLN A 161 -11.48 -4.80 0.41
N GLY A 162 -10.72 -3.84 0.89
CA GLY A 162 -9.32 -3.64 0.54
C GLY A 162 -8.57 -2.85 1.60
N MET A 163 -7.29 -2.63 1.32
CA MET A 163 -6.37 -1.89 2.18
C MET A 163 -5.60 -0.90 1.33
N VAL A 164 -5.49 0.34 1.80
CA VAL A 164 -4.63 1.38 1.20
C VAL A 164 -3.49 1.68 2.17
N ARG A 165 -2.26 1.70 1.65
CA ARG A 165 -1.10 2.32 2.27
C ARG A 165 -0.83 3.65 1.57
N VAL A 166 -0.76 4.75 2.32
CA VAL A 166 -0.37 6.08 1.85
C VAL A 166 0.93 6.49 2.52
N PHE A 167 1.94 6.88 1.75
CA PHE A 167 3.29 7.14 2.24
C PHE A 167 3.98 8.24 1.40
N PRO A 168 4.95 8.97 1.96
CA PRO A 168 5.68 10.01 1.23
C PRO A 168 6.77 9.39 0.36
N HIS A 169 6.52 9.20 -0.94
CA HIS A 169 7.47 8.52 -1.84
C HIS A 169 8.83 9.24 -1.95
N ALA A 170 8.87 10.54 -1.70
CA ALA A 170 10.11 11.34 -1.66
C ALA A 170 11.06 10.93 -0.50
N ILE A 171 10.55 10.26 0.54
CA ILE A 171 11.34 9.75 1.67
C ILE A 171 11.40 8.23 1.62
N ALA A 172 10.24 7.58 1.63
CA ALA A 172 10.10 6.12 1.62
C ALA A 172 9.84 5.63 0.19
N THR A 173 10.91 5.15 -0.45
CA THR A 173 10.93 4.87 -1.90
C THR A 173 10.56 3.43 -2.27
N GLY A 174 10.44 2.56 -1.26
CA GLY A 174 10.25 1.12 -1.46
C GLY A 174 8.80 0.68 -1.42
N VAL A 175 8.39 -0.09 -2.41
CA VAL A 175 7.17 -0.90 -2.40
C VAL A 175 7.52 -2.29 -2.94
N LYS A 176 7.13 -3.34 -2.22
CA LYS A 176 7.23 -4.73 -2.69
C LYS A 176 5.89 -5.43 -2.51
N ILE A 177 5.51 -6.24 -3.49
CA ILE A 177 4.43 -7.22 -3.34
C ILE A 177 5.08 -8.59 -3.39
N PHE A 178 4.72 -9.49 -2.48
CA PHE A 178 5.12 -10.89 -2.54
C PHE A 178 3.93 -11.81 -2.33
N CYS A 179 3.74 -12.75 -3.24
CA CYS A 179 2.75 -13.80 -3.12
C CYS A 179 3.45 -15.15 -2.95
N LEU A 180 2.86 -15.96 -2.06
CA LEU A 180 3.38 -17.28 -1.68
C LEU A 180 3.26 -18.30 -2.82
N GLY A 181 2.30 -18.11 -3.74
CA GLY A 181 2.10 -18.96 -4.92
C GLY A 181 1.91 -20.44 -4.57
N ASP A 182 2.83 -21.29 -5.04
CA ASP A 182 2.85 -22.74 -4.85
C ASP A 182 3.56 -23.19 -3.57
N LEU A 183 4.07 -22.27 -2.74
CA LEU A 183 4.75 -22.63 -1.51
C LEU A 183 3.80 -23.34 -0.52
N PRO A 184 4.27 -24.42 0.13
CA PRO A 184 3.51 -25.16 1.13
C PRO A 184 3.26 -24.31 2.38
N SER A 185 2.03 -24.34 2.92
CA SER A 185 1.65 -23.50 4.07
C SER A 185 2.36 -23.89 5.37
N GLU A 186 2.81 -25.14 5.46
CA GLU A 186 3.57 -25.69 6.59
C GLU A 186 4.90 -24.95 6.82
N LEU A 187 5.34 -24.11 5.87
CA LEU A 187 6.48 -23.23 6.07
C LEU A 187 6.21 -22.15 7.11
N TRP A 188 4.96 -21.66 7.26
CA TRP A 188 4.64 -20.53 8.15
C TRP A 188 3.46 -20.76 9.10
N THR A 189 2.61 -21.75 8.87
CA THR A 189 1.43 -22.01 9.71
C THR A 189 1.20 -23.50 9.90
N ASP A 190 0.46 -23.86 10.96
CA ASP A 190 0.01 -25.22 11.25
C ASP A 190 -1.37 -25.54 10.65
N ASP A 191 -1.99 -24.57 9.98
CA ASP A 191 -3.22 -24.70 9.22
C ASP A 191 -3.00 -24.50 7.69
N SER A 192 -4.08 -24.26 6.95
CA SER A 192 -4.02 -23.96 5.51
C SER A 192 -4.00 -22.46 5.21
N GLY A 193 -3.68 -21.62 6.20
CA GLY A 193 -3.71 -20.17 6.09
C GLY A 193 -2.70 -19.65 5.07
N ARG A 194 -3.11 -18.66 4.28
CA ARG A 194 -2.28 -17.97 3.27
C ARG A 194 -2.46 -16.47 3.40
N TYR A 195 -1.49 -15.73 2.89
CA TYR A 195 -1.53 -14.27 2.81
C TYR A 195 -0.74 -13.81 1.57
N PHE A 196 -0.88 -12.54 1.22
CA PHE A 196 0.12 -11.84 0.44
C PHE A 196 0.85 -10.83 1.34
N GLU A 197 2.03 -10.44 0.93
CA GLU A 197 2.83 -9.45 1.62
C GLU A 197 2.83 -8.13 0.86
N LEU A 198 2.57 -7.04 1.56
CA LEU A 198 2.71 -5.69 1.07
C LEU A 198 3.77 -4.96 1.89
N TRP A 199 4.91 -4.70 1.27
CA TRP A 199 6.05 -4.09 1.93
C TRP A 199 6.15 -2.60 1.61
N GLY A 200 6.58 -1.83 2.61
CA GLY A 200 6.93 -0.43 2.53
C GLY A 200 8.35 -0.17 3.03
N GLY A 201 9.21 0.38 2.18
CA GLY A 201 10.64 0.51 2.45
C GLY A 201 11.14 1.94 2.39
N LEU A 202 12.21 2.21 3.14
CA LEU A 202 12.96 3.45 2.99
C LEU A 202 13.75 3.47 1.67
N THR A 203 14.29 2.32 1.26
CA THR A 203 15.07 2.12 0.03
C THR A 203 14.21 1.55 -1.10
N PRO A 204 14.61 1.71 -2.38
CA PRO A 204 13.82 1.22 -3.51
C PRO A 204 13.67 -0.30 -3.54
N THR A 205 14.75 -1.02 -3.22
CA THR A 205 14.78 -2.49 -3.23
C THR A 205 15.52 -3.05 -2.02
N PHE A 206 15.49 -4.38 -1.87
CA PHE A 206 16.31 -5.11 -0.89
C PHE A 206 17.81 -5.11 -1.22
N TRP A 207 18.20 -4.75 -2.44
CA TRP A 207 19.60 -4.64 -2.84
C TRP A 207 20.24 -3.31 -2.44
N ASP A 208 19.42 -2.34 -2.02
CA ASP A 208 19.85 -0.98 -1.68
C ASP A 208 19.99 -0.82 -0.17
N TYR A 209 21.03 -0.11 0.26
CA TYR A 209 21.24 0.31 1.65
C TYR A 209 21.28 1.83 1.75
N ARG A 210 20.77 2.38 2.85
CA ARG A 210 21.05 3.75 3.27
C ARG A 210 22.21 3.74 4.25
N THR A 211 22.97 4.83 4.29
CA THR A 211 23.95 5.09 5.36
C THR A 211 23.41 6.20 6.24
N LEU A 212 23.43 5.99 7.57
CA LEU A 212 23.07 7.01 8.55
C LEU A 212 24.34 7.49 9.26
N GLU A 213 24.63 8.80 9.18
CA GLU A 213 25.78 9.42 9.83
C GLU A 213 25.66 9.43 11.37
N PRO A 214 26.77 9.55 12.12
CA PRO A 214 26.74 9.69 13.57
C PRO A 214 25.81 10.80 14.04
N GLY A 215 24.91 10.48 14.99
CA GLY A 215 23.92 11.40 15.55
C GLY A 215 22.74 11.74 14.61
N ALA A 216 22.73 11.23 13.38
CA ALA A 216 21.64 11.50 12.44
C ALA A 216 20.41 10.64 12.73
N SER A 217 19.26 11.09 12.24
CA SER A 217 18.02 10.32 12.25
C SER A 217 17.18 10.61 11.01
N VAL A 218 16.37 9.63 10.61
CA VAL A 218 15.32 9.77 9.60
C VAL A 218 14.00 9.29 10.20
N ALA A 219 12.91 9.95 9.83
CA ALA A 219 11.56 9.53 10.17
C ALA A 219 10.60 9.92 9.06
N TRP A 220 9.51 9.17 8.92
CA TRP A 220 8.40 9.50 8.03
C TRP A 220 7.10 9.00 8.64
N SER A 221 5.99 9.48 8.10
CA SER A 221 4.64 9.08 8.52
C SER A 221 3.96 8.41 7.34
N GLU A 222 3.33 7.26 7.58
CA GLU A 222 2.49 6.58 6.61
C GLU A 222 1.16 6.17 7.25
N ARG A 223 0.11 6.08 6.43
CA ARG A 223 -1.26 5.80 6.87
C ARG A 223 -1.78 4.57 6.19
N TRP A 224 -2.51 3.77 6.95
CA TRP A 224 -3.11 2.53 6.48
C TRP A 224 -4.60 2.56 6.80
N TYR A 225 -5.45 2.43 5.77
CA TYR A 225 -6.90 2.37 5.96
C TYR A 225 -7.57 1.27 5.17
N PRO A 226 -8.60 0.62 5.76
CA PRO A 226 -9.50 -0.22 5.02
C PRO A 226 -10.35 0.64 4.06
N VAL A 227 -10.62 0.08 2.90
CA VAL A 227 -11.56 0.63 1.93
C VAL A 227 -12.56 -0.46 1.59
N SER A 228 -13.85 -0.18 1.62
CA SER A 228 -14.87 -1.19 1.36
C SER A 228 -16.05 -0.60 0.64
N GLY A 229 -16.83 -1.46 -0.01
CA GLY A 229 -18.07 -1.03 -0.60
C GLY A 229 -17.88 -0.14 -1.82
N ILE A 230 -16.75 -0.19 -2.54
CA ILE A 230 -16.54 0.58 -3.78
C ILE A 230 -16.25 -0.27 -5.02
N GLY A 231 -16.05 -1.59 -4.89
CA GLY A 231 -15.79 -2.51 -6.02
C GLY A 231 -14.41 -2.37 -6.66
N GLY A 232 -13.39 -2.02 -5.87
CA GLY A 232 -12.03 -1.71 -6.32
C GLY A 232 -11.71 -0.22 -6.23
N TYR A 233 -10.46 0.16 -6.47
CA TYR A 233 -10.04 1.56 -6.62
C TYR A 233 -8.82 1.64 -7.54
N ASN A 234 -8.57 2.82 -8.10
CA ASN A 234 -7.43 3.08 -8.97
C ASN A 234 -6.70 4.39 -8.63
N TRP A 235 -7.14 5.08 -7.58
CA TRP A 235 -6.44 6.21 -7.00
C TRP A 235 -6.74 6.34 -5.51
N ALA A 236 -5.77 6.77 -4.70
CA ALA A 236 -5.98 7.01 -3.28
C ALA A 236 -5.01 8.04 -2.68
N ASN A 237 -5.44 8.71 -1.60
CA ASN A 237 -4.60 9.50 -0.70
C ASN A 237 -5.08 9.36 0.75
N GLU A 238 -4.60 10.19 1.68
CA GLU A 238 -4.97 10.11 3.10
C GLU A 238 -6.44 10.48 3.42
N GLU A 239 -7.16 11.07 2.46
CA GLU A 239 -8.55 11.51 2.63
C GLU A 239 -9.55 10.55 2.00
N ALA A 240 -9.22 9.96 0.85
CA ALA A 240 -10.15 9.13 0.09
C ALA A 240 -9.47 8.13 -0.87
N ALA A 241 -10.21 7.07 -1.18
CA ALA A 241 -9.96 6.18 -2.32
C ALA A 241 -11.04 6.40 -3.39
N ILE A 242 -10.63 6.45 -4.65
CA ILE A 242 -11.48 6.69 -5.82
C ILE A 242 -11.42 5.47 -6.73
N ARG A 243 -12.61 5.02 -7.16
CA ARG A 243 -12.79 4.13 -8.30
C ARG A 243 -13.42 4.91 -9.44
N LEU A 244 -12.75 4.89 -10.58
CA LEU A 244 -13.27 5.43 -11.83
C LEU A 244 -13.20 4.36 -12.92
N VAL A 245 -14.35 3.95 -13.45
CA VAL A 245 -14.43 2.97 -14.55
C VAL A 245 -15.15 3.58 -15.74
N PRO A 246 -14.40 4.08 -16.74
CA PRO A 246 -14.97 4.54 -18.00
C PRO A 246 -15.67 3.42 -18.79
N SER A 247 -16.83 3.74 -19.37
CA SER A 247 -17.57 2.90 -20.30
C SER A 247 -18.12 3.76 -21.46
N GLY A 248 -17.24 4.08 -22.41
CA GLY A 248 -17.56 4.92 -23.58
C GLY A 248 -17.87 6.37 -23.19
N GLU A 249 -19.12 6.77 -23.36
CA GLU A 249 -19.59 8.13 -22.99
C GLU A 249 -19.98 8.27 -21.53
N ARG A 250 -19.99 7.18 -20.77
CA ARG A 250 -20.32 7.15 -19.34
C ARG A 250 -19.13 6.72 -18.52
N ALA A 251 -19.19 6.97 -17.21
CA ALA A 251 -18.24 6.42 -16.25
C ALA A 251 -18.95 6.06 -14.94
N GLU A 252 -18.57 4.93 -14.37
CA GLU A 252 -18.89 4.61 -12.97
C GLU A 252 -17.88 5.28 -12.05
N VAL A 253 -18.37 5.87 -10.98
CA VAL A 253 -17.59 6.55 -9.95
C VAL A 253 -17.98 5.96 -8.61
N ALA A 254 -16.98 5.61 -7.80
CA ALA A 254 -17.18 5.34 -6.39
C ALA A 254 -16.09 6.02 -5.56
N VAL A 255 -16.46 6.51 -4.38
CA VAL A 255 -15.56 7.22 -3.47
C VAL A 255 -15.79 6.72 -2.04
N ALA A 256 -14.73 6.26 -1.40
CA ALA A 256 -14.69 5.98 0.03
C ALA A 256 -13.80 7.03 0.71
N THR A 257 -14.25 7.57 1.84
CA THR A 257 -13.51 8.57 2.61
C THR A 257 -13.02 8.00 3.93
N THR A 258 -11.90 8.49 4.42
CA THR A 258 -11.37 8.06 5.72
C THR A 258 -12.09 8.71 6.89
N ARG A 259 -13.07 9.58 6.66
CA ARG A 259 -13.84 10.28 7.70
C ARG A 259 -15.21 10.67 7.16
N SER A 260 -16.10 11.07 8.06
CA SER A 260 -17.34 11.73 7.66
C SER A 260 -17.02 12.99 6.87
N LEU A 261 -17.58 13.07 5.66
CA LEU A 261 -17.41 14.14 4.70
C LEU A 261 -18.80 14.55 4.22
N ASN A 262 -19.13 15.83 4.41
CA ASN A 262 -20.20 16.46 3.66
C ASN A 262 -19.54 17.29 2.56
N GLY A 263 -19.52 16.74 1.34
CA GLY A 263 -18.70 17.26 0.26
C GLY A 263 -19.32 17.04 -1.11
N THR A 264 -18.56 17.40 -2.12
CA THR A 264 -19.01 17.35 -3.52
C THR A 264 -18.12 16.39 -4.29
N VAL A 265 -18.71 15.44 -5.01
CA VAL A 265 -18.02 14.62 -6.01
C VAL A 265 -18.27 15.21 -7.39
N VAL A 266 -17.21 15.42 -8.17
CA VAL A 266 -17.28 16.00 -9.51
C VAL A 266 -16.63 15.05 -10.50
N LEU A 267 -17.42 14.55 -11.45
CA LEU A 267 -16.93 13.80 -12.60
C LEU A 267 -16.54 14.76 -13.71
N ARG A 268 -15.36 14.54 -14.29
CA ARG A 268 -14.76 15.39 -15.33
C ARG A 268 -14.38 14.55 -16.55
N ARG A 269 -14.38 15.16 -17.72
CA ARG A 269 -13.86 14.58 -18.97
C ARG A 269 -13.09 15.64 -19.74
N GLY A 270 -11.82 15.37 -20.06
CA GLY A 270 -10.95 16.35 -20.72
C GLY A 270 -10.83 17.67 -19.95
N GLY A 271 -10.87 17.62 -18.62
CA GLY A 271 -10.82 18.80 -17.75
C GLY A 271 -12.11 19.60 -17.64
N VAL A 272 -13.21 19.17 -18.26
CA VAL A 272 -14.53 19.82 -18.16
C VAL A 272 -15.42 19.04 -17.20
N GLU A 273 -16.14 19.75 -16.33
CA GLU A 273 -17.15 19.16 -15.44
C GLU A 273 -18.28 18.53 -16.26
N VAL A 274 -18.51 17.24 -16.05
CA VAL A 274 -19.59 16.45 -16.67
C VAL A 274 -20.79 16.40 -15.73
N GLN A 275 -20.53 16.09 -14.46
CA GLN A 275 -21.59 15.93 -13.47
C GLN A 275 -21.06 16.20 -12.07
N ARG A 276 -21.94 16.70 -11.21
CA ARG A 276 -21.67 17.07 -9.82
C ARG A 276 -22.71 16.46 -8.90
N TRP A 277 -22.25 15.94 -7.77
CA TRP A 277 -23.12 15.41 -6.72
C TRP A 277 -22.71 15.96 -5.36
N GLU A 278 -23.67 16.51 -4.63
CA GLU A 278 -23.51 16.69 -3.19
C GLU A 278 -23.70 15.32 -2.51
N ALA A 279 -22.75 14.95 -1.66
CA ALA A 279 -22.70 13.64 -1.04
C ALA A 279 -22.29 13.75 0.43
N PHE A 280 -23.00 13.01 1.27
CA PHE A 280 -22.54 12.70 2.62
C PHE A 280 -21.89 11.31 2.59
N ILE A 281 -20.57 11.25 2.75
CA ILE A 281 -19.76 10.03 2.68
C ILE A 281 -19.18 9.77 4.05
N THR A 282 -19.24 8.53 4.54
CA THR A 282 -18.61 8.14 5.81
C THR A 282 -17.88 6.81 5.66
N PRO A 283 -16.92 6.48 6.53
CA PRO A 283 -16.31 5.15 6.53
C PRO A 283 -17.40 4.06 6.61
N GLY A 284 -17.40 3.15 5.63
CA GLY A 284 -18.44 2.10 5.50
C GLY A 284 -19.71 2.52 4.75
N GLN A 285 -19.87 3.80 4.40
CA GLN A 285 -20.95 4.30 3.53
C GLN A 285 -20.36 5.13 2.39
N PRO A 286 -19.83 4.47 1.34
CA PRO A 286 -19.22 5.14 0.21
C PRO A 286 -20.24 5.77 -0.72
N PHE A 287 -19.79 6.77 -1.48
CA PHE A 287 -20.54 7.31 -2.61
C PHE A 287 -20.38 6.40 -3.83
N ARG A 288 -21.46 6.19 -4.58
CA ARG A 288 -21.46 5.50 -5.88
C ARG A 288 -22.41 6.19 -6.85
N ALA A 289 -21.97 6.40 -8.09
CA ALA A 289 -22.82 6.94 -9.15
C ALA A 289 -22.32 6.52 -10.54
N THR A 290 -23.20 6.60 -11.54
CA THR A 290 -22.81 6.56 -12.95
C THR A 290 -23.10 7.93 -13.55
N GLY A 291 -22.09 8.55 -14.15
CA GLY A 291 -22.22 9.85 -14.80
C GLY A 291 -22.19 9.78 -16.33
N GLY A 292 -22.53 10.90 -16.95
CA GLY A 292 -22.62 11.05 -18.41
C GLY A 292 -24.06 10.88 -18.97
N PRO A 293 -24.22 10.88 -20.30
CA PRO A 293 -23.15 10.83 -21.31
C PRO A 293 -22.39 12.16 -21.40
N ALA A 294 -21.09 12.07 -21.68
CA ALA A 294 -20.24 13.20 -22.04
C ALA A 294 -19.56 12.90 -23.38
N PRO A 295 -20.07 13.42 -24.50
CA PRO A 295 -19.42 13.25 -25.80
C PRO A 295 -18.12 14.06 -25.85
N GLY A 296 -17.02 13.48 -26.33
CA GLY A 296 -15.74 14.19 -26.46
C GLY A 296 -14.49 13.31 -26.38
N GLY A 297 -13.35 13.85 -26.79
CA GLY A 297 -12.03 13.26 -26.55
C GLY A 297 -11.44 13.73 -25.20
N GLY A 298 -10.53 12.94 -24.63
CA GLY A 298 -9.82 13.26 -23.39
C GLY A 298 -10.16 12.31 -22.23
N ASP A 299 -9.28 12.33 -21.22
CA ASP A 299 -9.34 11.39 -20.10
C ASP A 299 -10.45 11.74 -19.11
N TRP A 300 -11.00 10.71 -18.47
CA TRP A 300 -11.92 10.89 -17.35
C TRP A 300 -11.16 11.24 -16.08
N GLY A 301 -11.76 12.07 -15.24
CA GLY A 301 -11.25 12.41 -13.93
C GLY A 301 -12.34 12.58 -12.89
N VAL A 302 -11.96 12.51 -11.63
CA VAL A 302 -12.85 12.70 -10.48
C VAL A 302 -12.17 13.64 -9.50
N GLN A 303 -12.91 14.62 -9.00
CA GLN A 303 -12.52 15.45 -7.87
C GLN A 303 -13.49 15.24 -6.72
N VAL A 304 -12.95 15.18 -5.50
CA VAL A 304 -13.70 15.23 -4.25
C VAL A 304 -13.37 16.54 -3.58
N LEU A 305 -14.39 17.31 -3.24
CA LEU A 305 -14.25 18.64 -2.65
C LEU A 305 -14.91 18.72 -1.27
N GLU A 306 -14.28 19.50 -0.38
CA GLU A 306 -14.86 19.94 0.89
C GLU A 306 -14.72 21.46 1.00
N GLY A 307 -15.84 22.17 1.23
CA GLY A 307 -15.80 23.64 1.34
C GLY A 307 -15.20 24.35 0.12
N GLY A 308 -15.25 23.72 -1.07
CA GLY A 308 -14.66 24.23 -2.32
C GLY A 308 -13.18 23.90 -2.54
N ALA A 309 -12.49 23.28 -1.57
CA ALA A 309 -11.13 22.79 -1.74
C ALA A 309 -11.12 21.34 -2.24
N VAL A 310 -10.26 21.02 -3.22
CA VAL A 310 -10.06 19.64 -3.68
C VAL A 310 -9.24 18.89 -2.62
N ILE A 311 -9.81 17.83 -2.07
CA ILE A 311 -9.14 16.97 -1.07
C ILE A 311 -8.65 15.65 -1.66
N ALA A 312 -9.20 15.23 -2.80
CA ALA A 312 -8.78 14.06 -3.55
C ALA A 312 -9.07 14.26 -5.04
N GLN A 313 -8.16 13.82 -5.91
CA GLN A 313 -8.30 13.97 -7.36
C GLN A 313 -7.59 12.87 -8.12
N MET A 314 -8.34 12.23 -9.03
CA MET A 314 -7.81 11.33 -10.04
C MET A 314 -8.03 11.95 -11.42
N GLY A 315 -6.98 12.02 -12.23
CA GLY A 315 -7.10 12.54 -13.61
C GLY A 315 -7.38 14.06 -13.71
N PRO A 316 -7.79 14.53 -14.90
CA PRO A 316 -8.03 15.95 -15.19
C PRO A 316 -9.36 16.50 -14.65
#